data_AF-A0A6M0C6A0-F1
#
_entry.id   AF-A0A6M0C6A0-F1
#
_cell.length_a   1.000
_cell.length_b   1.000
_cell.length_c   1.000
_cell.angle_alpha   90.00
_cell.angle_beta   90.00
_cell.angle_gamma   90.00
#
_symmetry.space_group_name_H-M   'P 1'
#
loop_
_entity.id
_entity.type
_entity.pdbx_description
1 polymer ?
#
loop_
_entity_poly.entity_id
_entity_poly.type
_entity_poly.pdbx_seq_one_letter_code
_entity_poly.pdbx_strand_id
1 'polypeptide(L)' 'MKIKPLKEHEVLEEGLEILFKNMEPAKVGIFLSALNVEPRDYLAWRDKEFAGETVDAIAQKVKAFQEAKEGEKNSN' A
#
# COMPACT_ATOMS: atom_id res chain seq x y z
N MET A 1 -1.52 33.17 7.91
CA MET A 1 -2.45 32.13 7.42
C MET A 1 -1.91 30.78 7.91
N LYS A 2 -2.63 30.04 8.76
CA LYS A 2 -2.17 28.72 9.23
C LYS A 2 -2.59 27.69 8.18
N ILE A 3 -1.67 27.28 7.31
CA ILE A 3 -1.93 26.22 6.34
C ILE A 3 -1.86 24.90 7.11
N LYS A 4 -2.99 24.20 7.23
CA LYS A 4 -2.96 22.80 7.69
C LYS A 4 -2.31 21.98 6.57
N PRO A 5 -1.24 21.23 6.84
CA PRO A 5 -0.71 20.31 5.85
C PRO A 5 -1.79 19.28 5.52
N LEU A 6 -2.19 19.20 4.24
CA LEU A 6 -3.05 18.14 3.74
C LEU A 6 -2.29 16.83 3.86
N LYS A 7 -2.91 15.82 4.46
CA LYS A 7 -2.29 14.51 4.54
C LYS A 7 -2.55 13.76 3.24
N GLU A 8 -1.53 13.10 2.73
CA GLU A 8 -1.60 12.36 1.47
C GLU A 8 -2.75 11.34 1.44
N HIS A 9 -3.00 10.64 2.55
CA HIS A 9 -4.12 9.68 2.61
C HIS A 9 -5.49 10.34 2.47
N GLU A 10 -5.69 11.52 3.04
CA GLU A 10 -6.96 12.25 2.99
C GLU A 10 -7.25 12.67 1.54
N VAL A 11 -6.22 13.05 0.80
CA VAL A 11 -6.32 13.41 -0.62
C VAL A 11 -6.58 12.19 -1.52
N LEU A 12 -5.94 11.05 -1.22
CA LEU A 12 -6.16 9.82 -1.98
C LEU A 12 -7.56 9.23 -1.76
N GLU A 13 -8.06 9.27 -0.52
CA GLU A 13 -9.40 8.82 -0.17
C GLU A 13 -10.46 9.66 -0.90
N GLU A 14 -10.35 10.99 -0.85
CA GLU A 14 -11.24 11.91 -1.58
C GLU A 14 -11.21 11.65 -3.10
N GLY A 15 -10.02 11.44 -3.67
CA GLY A 15 -9.87 11.13 -5.09
C GLY A 15 -10.56 9.82 -5.49
N LEU A 16 -10.41 8.76 -4.69
CA LEU A 16 -11.06 7.47 -4.96
C LEU A 16 -12.58 7.57 -4.84
N GLU A 17 -13.10 8.29 -3.84
CA GLU A 17 -14.55 8.51 -3.69
C GLU A 17 -15.14 9.21 -4.91
N ILE A 18 -14.48 10.26 -5.41
CA ILE A 18 -14.91 10.98 -6.61
C ILE A 18 -14.93 10.04 -7.82
N LEU A 19 -13.91 9.20 -7.99
CA LEU A 19 -13.83 8.26 -9.09
C LEU A 19 -14.95 7.23 -9.02
N PHE A 20 -15.16 6.58 -7.88
CA PHE A 20 -16.22 5.57 -7.72
C PHE A 20 -17.63 6.16 -7.80
N LYS A 21 -17.82 7.46 -7.48
CA LYS A 21 -19.10 8.14 -7.66
C LYS A 21 -19.46 8.37 -9.14
N ASN A 22 -18.45 8.54 -10.00
CA ASN A 22 -18.64 8.95 -11.39
C ASN A 22 -18.34 7.85 -12.41
N MET A 23 -17.74 6.74 -11.98
CA MET A 23 -17.32 5.64 -12.85
C MET A 23 -17.69 4.30 -12.24
N GLU A 24 -18.01 3.34 -13.12
CA GLU A 24 -18.12 1.95 -12.70
C GLU A 24 -16.78 1.46 -12.13
N PRO A 25 -16.77 0.59 -11.10
CA PRO A 25 -15.54 0.10 -10.47
C PRO A 25 -14.50 -0.45 -11.45
N ALA A 26 -14.94 -1.16 -12.49
CA ALA A 26 -14.05 -1.69 -13.53
C ALA A 26 -13.33 -0.58 -14.33
N LYS A 27 -14.01 0.54 -14.60
CA LYS A 27 -13.44 1.69 -15.31
C LYS A 27 -12.47 2.46 -14.42
N VAL A 28 -12.75 2.58 -13.12
CA VAL A 28 -11.81 3.13 -12.13
C VAL A 28 -10.52 2.31 -12.10
N GLY A 29 -10.62 0.97 -12.09
CA GLY A 29 -9.44 0.09 -12.11
C GLY A 29 -8.55 0.28 -13.34
N ILE A 30 -9.16 0.37 -14.53
CA ILE A 30 -8.44 0.64 -15.79
C ILE A 30 -7.82 2.04 -15.78
N PHE A 31 -8.53 3.04 -15.25
CA PHE A 31 -8.03 4.40 -15.17
C PHE A 31 -6.83 4.52 -14.24
N LEU A 32 -6.90 3.93 -13.05
CA LEU A 32 -5.79 3.93 -12.09
C LEU A 32 -4.57 3.17 -12.61
N SER A 33 -4.75 2.05 -13.32
CA SER A 33 -3.62 1.34 -13.94
C SER A 33 -2.95 2.17 -15.03
N ALA A 34 -3.72 2.93 -15.82
CA ALA A 34 -3.21 3.84 -16.82
C ALA A 34 -2.53 5.08 -16.24
N LEU A 35 -2.91 5.53 -15.03
CA LEU A 35 -2.27 6.65 -14.33
C LEU A 35 -0.97 6.29 -13.61
N ASN A 36 -0.74 5.01 -13.31
CA ASN A 36 0.53 4.51 -12.76
C ASN A 36 1.66 4.51 -13.81
N VAL A 37 1.86 5.64 -14.51
CA VAL A 37 2.78 5.84 -15.66
C VAL A 37 4.26 5.86 -15.26
N GLU A 38 4.60 5.82 -13.97
CA GLU A 38 5.92 5.33 -13.57
C GLU A 38 5.79 3.88 -13.10
N PRO A 39 6.49 2.93 -13.75
CA PRO A 39 6.50 1.58 -13.28
C PRO A 39 7.32 1.56 -11.98
N ARG A 40 6.64 1.56 -10.84
CA ARG A 40 7.09 0.59 -9.82
C ARG A 40 6.86 -0.76 -10.48
N ASP A 41 7.83 -1.16 -11.30
CA ASP A 41 7.92 -2.48 -11.86
C ASP A 41 7.94 -3.41 -10.65
N TYR A 42 6.74 -3.84 -10.27
CA TYR A 42 6.51 -4.59 -9.05
C TYR A 42 7.35 -5.86 -9.08
N LEU A 43 7.56 -6.42 -10.28
CA LEU A 43 8.41 -7.57 -10.48
C LEU A 43 9.87 -7.19 -10.21
N ALA A 44 10.39 -6.10 -10.78
CA ALA A 44 11.76 -5.65 -10.49
C ALA A 44 11.97 -5.26 -9.02
N TRP A 45 11.00 -4.59 -8.39
CA TRP A 45 11.05 -4.25 -6.97
C TRP A 45 11.01 -5.50 -6.10
N ARG A 46 10.09 -6.44 -6.37
CA ARG A 46 9.97 -7.71 -5.64
C ARG A 46 11.26 -8.52 -5.78
N ASP A 47 11.77 -8.65 -7.00
CA ASP A 47 12.97 -9.44 -7.27
C ASP A 47 14.20 -8.83 -6.59
N LYS A 48 14.26 -7.50 -6.45
CA LYS A 48 15.30 -6.81 -5.69
C LYS A 48 15.13 -6.99 -4.17
N GLU A 49 13.93 -6.80 -3.65
CA GLU A 49 13.67 -6.77 -2.20
C GLU A 49 13.74 -8.16 -1.56
N PHE A 50 13.35 -9.19 -2.32
CA PHE A 50 13.37 -10.58 -1.87
C PHE A 50 14.54 -11.38 -2.45
N ALA A 51 15.56 -10.70 -3.01
CA ALA A 51 16.76 -11.34 -3.53
C ALA A 51 17.47 -12.13 -2.41
N GLY A 52 17.60 -13.45 -2.57
CA GLY A 52 18.27 -14.31 -1.60
C GLY A 52 17.42 -14.67 -0.38
N GLU A 53 16.16 -14.22 -0.31
CA GLU A 53 15.21 -14.65 0.70
C GLU A 53 14.59 -16.00 0.32
N THR A 54 14.39 -16.87 1.31
CA THR A 54 13.62 -18.09 1.15
C THR A 54 12.21 -17.91 1.71
N VAL A 55 11.27 -18.74 1.27
CA VAL A 55 9.89 -18.75 1.81
C VAL A 55 9.91 -18.92 3.34
N ASP A 56 10.80 -19.76 3.86
CA ASP A 56 10.94 -19.97 5.30
C ASP A 56 11.44 -18.72 6.04
N ALA A 57 12.41 -18.00 5.47
CA ALA A 57 12.93 -16.75 6.05
C ALA A 57 11.85 -15.66 6.09
N ILE A 58 11.07 -15.54 5.02
CA ILE A 58 9.94 -14.61 4.96
C ILE A 58 8.87 -15.00 5.99
N ALA A 59 8.53 -16.28 6.10
CA ALA A 59 7.56 -16.76 7.07
C ALA A 59 7.98 -16.46 8.52
N GLN A 60 9.25 -16.62 8.84
CA GLN A 60 9.79 -16.27 10.16
C GLN A 60 9.69 -14.76 10.44
N LYS A 61 10.02 -13.92 9.47
CA LYS A 61 9.90 -12.45 9.60
C LYS A 61 8.44 -12.03 9.81
N VAL A 62 7.50 -12.63 9.08
CA VAL A 62 6.07 -12.36 9.24
C VAL A 62 5.59 -12.77 10.63
N LYS A 63 6.00 -13.94 11.11
CA LYS A 63 5.66 -14.42 12.45
C LYS A 63 6.19 -13.49 13.55
N ALA A 64 7.45 -13.10 13.47
CA ALA A 64 8.06 -12.17 14.42
C ALA A 64 7.36 -10.80 14.43
N PHE A 65 6.97 -10.29 13.26
CA PHE A 65 6.20 -9.05 13.15
C PHE A 65 4.80 -9.15 13.79
N GLN A 66 4.11 -10.27 13.58
CA GLN A 66 2.80 -10.52 14.17
C GLN A 66 2.88 -10.61 15.70
N GLU A 67 3.87 -11.33 16.23
CA GLU A 67 4.11 -11.47 17.68
C GLU A 67 4.46 -10.12 18.32
N ALA A 68 5.30 -9.30 17.68
CA ALA A 68 5.61 -7.96 18.16
C ALA A 68 4.36 -7.06 18.23
N LYS A 69 3.50 -7.12 17.20
CA LYS A 69 2.25 -6.36 17.14
C LYS A 69 1.21 -6.81 18.15
N GLU A 70 1.19 -8.09 18.51
CA GLU A 70 0.35 -8.62 19.59
C GLU A 70 0.88 -8.24 20.98
N GLY A 71 2.21 -8.21 21.16
CA GLY A 71 2.84 -7.72 22.40
C GLY A 71 2.57 -6.24 22.67
N GLU A 72 2.55 -5.41 21.63
CA GLU A 72 2.20 -3.98 21.72
C GLU A 72 0.71 -3.76 22.06
N LYS A 73 -0.20 -4.62 21.59
CA LYS A 73 -1.63 -4.55 21.93
C LYS A 73 -1.96 -4.98 23.35
N ASN A 74 -1.16 -5.85 23.95
CA ASN A 74 -1.38 -6.37 25.31
C ASN A 74 -0.69 -5.53 26.40
N SER A 75 0.05 -4.48 26.03
CA SER A 75 0.76 -3.59 26.97
C SER A 75 0.12 -2.20 27.09
N ASN A 76 -1.11 -2.01 26.57
CA ASN A 76 -1.80 -0.72 26.54
C ASN A 76 -3.25 -0.84 27.04
#